data_AF-A0A2V6D0F0-F1
#
_entry.id   AF-A0A2V6D0F0-F1
#
_cell.length_a   1.000
_cell.length_b   1.000
_cell.length_c   1.000
_cell.angle_alpha   90.00
_cell.angle_beta   90.00
_cell.angle_gamma   90.00
#
_symmetry.space_group_name_H-M   'P 1'
#
loop_
_entity.id
_entity.type
_entity.pdbx_description
1 polymer ?
#
loop_
_entity_poly.entity_id
_entity_poly.type
_entity_poly.pdbx_seq_one_letter_code
_entity_poly.pdbx_strand_id
1 'polypeptide(L)' 'MFVIVFGVSGAGKTTIGELLARELGWHFYEADDFHSPGNIAKMHSGG' A
#
# COMPACT_ATOMS: atom_id res chain seq x y z
N MET A 1 -10.26 -3.82 -14.31
CA MET A 1 -9.38 -4.84 -13.69
C MET A 1 -8.69 -4.19 -12.50
N PHE A 2 -8.46 -4.91 -11.41
CA PHE A 2 -7.71 -4.41 -10.25
C PHE A 2 -6.64 -5.44 -9.86
N VAL A 3 -5.48 -4.95 -9.41
CA VAL A 3 -4.34 -5.76 -8.97
C VAL A 3 -3.98 -5.33 -7.56
N ILE A 4 -3.73 -6.30 -6.68
CA ILE A 4 -3.30 -6.07 -5.31
C ILE A 4 -1.86 -6.56 -5.19
N VAL A 5 -0.94 -5.66 -4.83
CA VAL A 5 0.45 -5.99 -4.55
C VAL A 5 0.58 -6.19 -3.03
N PHE A 6 0.80 -7.42 -2.59
CA PHE A 6 0.89 -7.79 -1.17
C PHE A 6 2.26 -8.39 -0.81
N GLY A 7 2.63 -8.33 0.47
CA GLY A 7 3.94 -8.76 0.98
C GLY A 7 4.34 -8.05 2.27
N VAL A 8 5.42 -8.52 2.91
CA VAL A 8 5.91 -7.99 4.20
C VAL A 8 6.37 -6.52 4.11
N SER A 9 6.47 -5.83 5.26
CA SER A 9 7.01 -4.45 5.30
C SER A 9 8.45 -4.43 4.77
N GLY A 10 8.79 -3.38 4.01
CA GLY A 10 10.09 -3.26 3.35
C GLY A 10 10.29 -4.10 2.08
N ALA A 11 9.30 -4.90 1.65
CA ALA A 11 9.41 -5.74 0.44
C ALA A 11 9.37 -4.97 -0.91
N GLY A 12 9.29 -3.63 -0.91
CA GLY A 12 9.29 -2.82 -2.13
C GLY A 12 7.96 -2.77 -2.90
N LYS A 13 6.82 -3.05 -2.23
CA LYS A 13 5.48 -3.09 -2.84
C LYS A 13 5.08 -1.78 -3.52
N THR A 14 5.33 -0.65 -2.85
CA THR A 14 5.07 0.69 -3.38
C THR A 14 5.82 0.92 -4.69
N THR A 15 7.13 0.63 -4.70
CA THR A 15 7.97 0.80 -5.90
C THR A 15 7.46 -0.02 -7.08
N ILE A 16 7.13 -1.29 -6.87
CA ILE A 16 6.60 -2.14 -7.95
C ILE A 16 5.20 -1.70 -8.38
N GLY A 17 4.33 -1.34 -7.44
CA GLY A 17 2.98 -0.87 -7.74
C GLY A 17 2.96 0.39 -8.60
N GLU A 18 3.81 1.37 -8.28
CA GLU A 18 3.95 2.60 -9.07
C GLU A 18 4.48 2.33 -10.48
N LEU A 19 5.51 1.48 -10.61
CA LEU A 19 6.09 1.14 -11.91
C LEU A 19 5.08 0.39 -12.78
N LEU A 20 4.36 -0.57 -12.21
CA LEU A 20 3.33 -1.33 -12.91
C LEU A 20 2.18 -0.44 -13.37
N ALA A 21 1.71 0.46 -12.51
CA ALA A 21 0.65 1.40 -12.85
C ALA A 21 1.08 2.34 -13.99
N ARG A 22 2.32 2.84 -13.98
CA ARG A 22 2.86 3.69 -15.06
C ARG A 22 2.89 2.94 -16.40
N GLU A 23 3.38 1.71 -16.41
CA GLU A 23 3.50 0.90 -17.63
C GLU A 23 2.12 0.57 -18.23
N LEU A 24 1.12 0.33 -17.38
CA LEU A 24 -0.24 0.00 -17.81
C LEU A 24 -1.13 1.23 -18.02
N GLY A 25 -0.66 2.44 -17.68
CA GLY A 25 -1.48 3.65 -17.67
C GLY A 25 -2.63 3.60 -16.65
N TRP A 26 -2.43 2.91 -15.53
CA TRP A 26 -3.43 2.73 -14.47
C TRP A 26 -3.17 3.68 -13.30
N HIS A 27 -4.19 3.83 -12.44
CA HIS A 27 -4.04 4.50 -11.16
C HIS A 27 -3.41 3.56 -10.12
N PHE A 28 -2.47 4.10 -9.35
CA PHE A 28 -1.90 3.44 -8.18
C PHE A 28 -2.50 4.05 -6.91
N TYR A 29 -2.81 3.19 -5.94
CA TYR A 29 -3.30 3.58 -4.61
C TYR A 29 -2.51 2.81 -3.55
N GLU A 30 -2.04 3.53 -2.52
CA GLU A 30 -1.43 2.93 -1.33
C GLU A 30 -2.52 2.25 -0.48
N ALA A 31 -2.24 1.02 -0.02
CA ALA A 31 -3.17 0.29 0.84
C ALA A 31 -3.27 0.92 2.24
N ASP A 32 -2.20 1.60 2.68
CA ASP A 32 -2.11 2.16 4.01
C ASP A 32 -3.04 3.38 4.22
N ASP A 33 -3.52 3.99 3.13
CA ASP A 33 -4.54 5.06 3.13
C ASP A 33 -5.95 4.57 3.49
N PHE A 34 -6.18 3.25 3.48
CA PHE A 34 -7.49 2.63 3.77
C PHE A 34 -7.59 2.08 5.20
N HIS A 35 -6.61 2.34 6.06
CA HIS A 35 -6.71 1.96 7.45
C HIS A 35 -7.87 2.69 8.13
N SER A 36 -8.81 1.92 8.69
CA SER A 36 -9.78 2.49 9.62
C SER A 36 -9.03 3.21 10.76
N PRO A 37 -9.54 4.35 11.28
CA PRO A 37 -8.87 5.12 12.33
C PRO A 37 -8.47 4.29 13.56
N GLY A 38 -9.19 3.19 13.84
CA GLY A 38 -8.89 2.27 14.93
C GLY A 38 -7.59 1.47 14.80
N ASN A 39 -7.06 1.27 13.58
CA ASN A 39 -5.79 0.56 13.37
C ASN A 39 -4.58 1.51 13.43
N ILE A 40 -4.76 2.78 13.09
CA ILE A 40 -3.73 3.83 13.24
C ILE A 40 -3.36 3.98 14.72
N ALA A 41 -4.36 3.95 15.63
CA ALA A 41 -4.14 4.04 17.07
C ALA A 41 -3.27 2.90 17.65
N LYS A 42 -3.35 1.68 17.08
CA LYS A 42 -2.53 0.53 17.51
C LYS A 42 -1.08 0.62 17.03
N MET A 43 -0.82 1.23 15.88
CA MET A 43 0.56 1.47 15.40
C MET A 43 1.26 2.57 16.20
N HIS A 44 0.52 3.56 16.73
CA HIS A 44 1.07 4.64 17.55
C HIS A 44 1.25 4.30 19.04
N SER A 45 0.69 3.19 19.54
CA SER A 45 0.79 2.79 20.95
C SER A 45 1.92 1.79 21.24
N GLY A 46 2.80 1.53 20.28
CA GLY A 46 4.00 0.70 20.45
C GLY A 46 5.22 1.55 20.80
N GLY A 47 5.23 2.13 22.00
CA GLY A 47 6.40 2.71 22.66
C GLY A 47 6.66 1.99 23.97
#